data_AF-A0A525HGG1-F1
#
_entry.id   AF-A0A525HGG1-F1
#
_cell.length_a   1.000
_cell.length_b   1.000
_cell.length_c   1.000
_cell.angle_alpha   90.00
_cell.angle_beta   90.00
_cell.angle_gamma   90.00
#
_symmetry.space_group_name_H-M   'P 1'
#
loop_
_entity.id
_entity.type
_entity.pdbx_description
1 polymer ?
#
loop_
_entity_poly.entity_id
_entity_poly.type
_entity_poly.pdbx_seq_one_letter_code
_entity_poly.pdbx_strand_id
1 'polypeptide(L)'
;MTTRTGVYPGTFDPITLGHMDVIRRGATLVDRLVVGVTTNASKSPMFTTEERIAMVTREVAGIDGVEVVSFDSLLVDFAQGLGASMIIRGVRGVTDFEYEYQLTGMNRALNPRIETVFLMAAVELQPIASKLVKEIALYGGDIAKFVPPRVRDEVAARVAQSARKDS
;
A
#
# COMPACT_ATOMS: atom_id res chain seq x y z
N MET A 1 13.25 -21.30 15.57
CA MET A 1 12.32 -21.20 14.43
C MET A 1 12.76 -20.03 13.57
N THR A 2 12.68 -20.17 12.25
CA THR A 2 13.00 -19.07 11.31
C THR A 2 11.82 -18.09 11.30
N THR A 3 12.08 -16.80 11.52
CA THR A 3 11.06 -15.74 11.46
C THR A 3 10.41 -15.71 10.08
N ARG A 4 9.09 -15.82 10.03
CA ARG A 4 8.32 -15.68 8.79
C ARG A 4 8.18 -14.19 8.48
N THR A 5 8.93 -13.72 7.49
CA THR A 5 8.88 -12.33 7.02
C THR A 5 8.07 -12.23 5.73
N GLY A 6 7.09 -11.32 5.72
CA GLY A 6 6.30 -10.96 4.54
C GLY A 6 6.49 -9.50 4.14
N VAL A 7 6.30 -9.19 2.86
CA VAL A 7 6.32 -7.82 2.34
C VAL A 7 4.96 -7.48 1.75
N TYR A 8 4.36 -6.36 2.18
CA TYR A 8 3.21 -5.75 1.52
C TYR A 8 3.64 -4.47 0.79
N PRO A 9 3.90 -4.53 -0.53
CA PRO A 9 4.40 -3.38 -1.27
C PRO A 9 3.27 -2.51 -1.82
N GLY A 10 3.52 -1.21 -1.94
CA GLY A 10 2.59 -0.29 -2.56
C GLY A 10 3.12 1.15 -2.65
N THR A 11 2.42 1.98 -3.42
CA THR A 11 2.70 3.42 -3.47
C THR A 11 2.10 4.14 -2.26
N PHE A 12 0.93 3.72 -1.78
CA PHE A 12 0.24 4.33 -0.63
C PHE A 12 0.05 5.85 -0.76
N ASP A 13 -0.55 6.30 -1.87
CA ASP A 13 -0.73 7.72 -2.20
C ASP A 13 -2.22 8.13 -2.32
N PRO A 14 -2.95 8.30 -1.21
CA PRO A 14 -2.54 8.03 0.18
C PRO A 14 -2.79 6.57 0.60
N ILE A 15 -2.41 6.19 1.82
CA ILE A 15 -2.89 4.97 2.46
C ILE A 15 -4.42 5.05 2.67
N THR A 16 -5.13 3.94 2.53
CA THR A 16 -6.61 3.89 2.57
C THR A 16 -7.08 2.83 3.56
N LEU A 17 -8.38 2.81 3.87
CA LEU A 17 -8.95 1.76 4.71
C LEU A 17 -8.80 0.36 4.08
N GLY A 18 -8.80 0.27 2.74
CA GLY A 18 -8.50 -0.98 2.04
C GLY A 18 -7.06 -1.46 2.28
N HIS A 19 -6.07 -0.56 2.26
CA HIS A 19 -4.70 -0.91 2.62
C HIS A 19 -4.59 -1.35 4.09
N MET A 20 -5.28 -0.66 4.99
CA MET A 20 -5.28 -1.00 6.42
C MET A 20 -5.87 -2.38 6.70
N ASP A 21 -6.89 -2.82 5.94
CA ASP A 21 -7.42 -4.19 6.03
C ASP A 21 -6.35 -5.22 5.64
N VAL A 22 -5.68 -5.02 4.51
CA VAL A 22 -4.64 -5.94 4.02
C VAL A 22 -3.45 -5.98 4.98
N ILE A 23 -3.03 -4.84 5.55
CA ILE A 23 -1.95 -4.78 6.54
C ILE A 23 -2.31 -5.59 7.79
N ARG A 24 -3.50 -5.34 8.37
CA ARG A 24 -3.94 -6.05 9.59
C ARG A 24 -4.03 -7.55 9.35
N ARG A 25 -4.65 -7.97 8.24
CA ARG A 25 -4.80 -9.39 7.92
C ARG A 25 -3.47 -10.03 7.55
N GLY A 26 -2.63 -9.34 6.79
CA GLY A 26 -1.29 -9.79 6.46
C GLY A 26 -0.42 -10.01 7.69
N ALA A 27 -0.50 -9.12 8.68
CA ALA A 27 0.24 -9.22 9.93
C ALA A 27 -0.15 -10.46 10.75
N THR A 28 -1.35 -11.01 10.58
CA THR A 28 -1.73 -12.29 11.23
C THR A 28 -1.12 -13.53 10.58
N LEU A 29 -0.55 -13.42 9.38
CA LEU A 29 -0.02 -14.56 8.61
C LEU A 29 1.49 -14.74 8.78
N VAL A 30 2.18 -13.71 9.27
CA VAL A 30 3.64 -13.61 9.34
C VAL A 30 4.08 -13.08 10.70
N ASP A 31 5.31 -13.39 11.11
CA ASP A 31 5.86 -12.87 12.37
C ASP A 31 6.33 -11.41 12.21
N ARG A 32 6.77 -11.05 10.99
CA ARG A 32 7.21 -9.71 10.61
C ARG A 32 6.61 -9.33 9.26
N LEU A 33 5.80 -8.28 9.23
CA LEU A 33 5.25 -7.70 8.01
C LEU A 33 5.96 -6.37 7.70
N VAL A 34 6.62 -6.31 6.54
CA VAL A 34 7.23 -5.09 6.02
C VAL A 34 6.28 -4.43 5.03
N VAL A 35 5.79 -3.23 5.36
CA VAL A 35 5.04 -2.40 4.42
C VAL A 35 6.05 -1.63 3.56
N GLY A 36 6.22 -2.10 2.32
CA GLY A 36 7.19 -1.58 1.36
C GLY A 36 6.64 -0.36 0.62
N VAL A 37 7.13 0.84 0.91
CA VAL A 37 6.72 2.07 0.21
C VAL A 37 7.64 2.33 -0.98
N THR A 38 7.13 2.17 -2.20
CA THR A 38 7.99 2.41 -3.38
C THR A 38 8.28 3.90 -3.57
N THR A 39 9.53 4.23 -3.90
CA THR A 39 9.95 5.56 -4.31
C THR A 39 9.68 5.82 -5.80
N ASN A 40 9.59 4.75 -6.60
CA ASN A 40 9.30 4.77 -8.03
C ASN A 40 7.80 4.84 -8.29
N ALA A 41 7.14 5.87 -7.77
CA ALA A 41 5.72 6.09 -8.01
C ALA A 41 5.46 6.32 -9.51
N SER A 42 4.63 5.49 -10.13
CA SER A 42 4.18 5.72 -11.50
C SER A 42 3.23 6.93 -11.51
N LYS A 43 3.71 8.04 -12.07
CA LYS A 43 3.05 9.37 -12.17
C LYS A 43 3.17 10.20 -10.89
N SER A 44 3.20 11.52 -11.08
CA SER A 44 3.34 12.55 -10.03
C SER A 44 2.44 12.25 -8.83
N PRO A 45 2.99 11.72 -7.72
CA PRO A 45 2.20 11.37 -6.56
C PRO A 45 1.65 12.64 -5.91
N MET A 46 0.50 12.51 -5.24
CA MET A 46 -0.07 13.62 -4.50
C MET A 46 0.83 13.98 -3.32
N PHE A 47 1.40 12.98 -2.65
CA PHE A 47 2.31 13.11 -1.51
C PHE A 47 3.75 12.72 -1.87
N THR A 48 4.73 13.39 -1.25
CA THR A 48 6.14 12.99 -1.40
C THR A 48 6.38 11.61 -0.80
N THR A 49 7.50 10.99 -1.12
CA THR A 49 7.89 9.70 -0.54
C THR A 49 7.96 9.75 0.99
N GLU A 50 8.54 10.81 1.54
CA GLU A 50 8.68 11.04 2.97
C GLU A 50 7.30 11.19 3.63
N GLU A 51 6.39 11.94 3.01
CA GLU A 51 5.02 12.10 3.48
C GLU A 51 4.27 10.77 3.50
N ARG A 52 4.41 9.94 2.45
CA ARG A 52 3.79 8.62 2.37
C ARG A 52 4.34 7.67 3.43
N ILE A 53 5.66 7.65 3.64
CA ILE A 53 6.29 6.84 4.69
C ILE A 53 5.79 7.28 6.07
N ALA A 54 5.78 8.58 6.35
CA ALA A 54 5.33 9.12 7.64
C ALA A 54 3.84 8.79 7.89
N MET A 55 3.02 8.91 6.84
CA MET A 55 1.60 8.56 6.88
C MET A 55 1.41 7.07 7.20
N VAL A 56 2.04 6.18 6.43
CA VAL A 56 1.94 4.72 6.65
C VAL A 56 2.46 4.35 8.04
N THR A 57 3.63 4.85 8.43
CA THR A 57 4.26 4.57 9.75
C THR A 57 3.33 4.94 10.89
N ARG A 58 2.70 6.10 10.81
CA ARG A 58 1.71 6.54 11.81
C ARG A 58 0.49 5.61 11.86
N GLU A 59 -0.09 5.28 10.71
CA GLU A 59 -1.32 4.47 10.66
C GLU A 59 -1.10 3.03 11.13
N VAL A 60 0.11 2.49 11.02
CA VAL A 60 0.46 1.12 11.45
C VAL A 60 1.10 1.03 12.83
N ALA A 61 1.39 2.14 13.50
CA ALA A 61 2.16 2.18 14.76
C ALA A 61 1.58 1.33 15.91
N GLY A 62 0.27 1.02 15.87
CA GLY A 62 -0.39 0.16 16.86
C GLY A 62 -0.54 -1.30 16.44
N ILE A 63 0.11 -1.75 15.36
CA ILE A 63 0.02 -3.12 14.86
C ILE A 63 1.36 -3.82 15.12
N ASP A 64 1.34 -4.79 16.03
CA ASP A 64 2.54 -5.57 16.38
C ASP A 64 3.09 -6.33 15.16
N GLY A 65 4.42 -6.38 15.06
CA GLY A 65 5.11 -7.08 13.98
C GLY A 65 5.09 -6.34 12.64
N VAL A 66 4.60 -5.09 12.56
CA VAL A 66 4.60 -4.30 11.33
C VAL A 66 5.70 -3.24 11.34
N GLU A 67 6.46 -3.17 10.25
CA GLU A 67 7.44 -2.10 10.00
C GLU A 67 7.20 -1.46 8.63
N VAL A 68 7.71 -0.25 8.44
CA VAL A 68 7.59 0.50 7.18
C VAL A 68 8.98 0.78 6.63
N VAL A 69 9.21 0.37 5.38
CA VAL A 69 10.51 0.52 4.72
C VAL A 69 10.28 1.01 3.31
N SER A 70 11.05 2.01 2.88
CA SER A 70 11.02 2.46 1.48
C SER A 70 11.95 1.63 0.61
N PHE A 71 11.62 1.52 -0.67
CA PHE A 71 12.49 0.84 -1.64
C PHE A 71 12.39 1.44 -3.04
N ASP A 72 13.50 1.38 -3.77
CA ASP A 72 13.68 1.89 -5.14
C ASP A 72 14.15 0.81 -6.12
N SER A 73 14.23 -0.45 -5.67
CA SER A 73 14.69 -1.62 -6.43
C SER A 73 13.54 -2.51 -6.93
N LEU A 74 13.88 -3.62 -7.60
CA LEU A 74 12.91 -4.65 -7.93
C LEU A 74 12.30 -5.23 -6.64
N LEU A 75 10.99 -5.46 -6.65
CA LEU A 75 10.26 -5.96 -5.48
C LEU A 75 10.85 -7.28 -4.95
N VAL A 76 11.24 -8.19 -5.85
CA VAL A 76 11.83 -9.48 -5.47
C VAL A 76 13.19 -9.32 -4.80
N ASP A 77 14.00 -8.36 -5.23
CA ASP A 77 15.32 -8.08 -4.64
C ASP A 77 15.17 -7.40 -3.28
N PHE A 78 14.23 -6.47 -3.17
CA PHE A 78 13.84 -5.85 -1.91
C PHE A 78 13.37 -6.90 -0.89
N ALA A 79 12.45 -7.78 -1.29
CA ALA A 79 11.96 -8.86 -0.45
C ALA A 79 13.08 -9.83 -0.05
N GLN A 80 13.96 -10.19 -0.97
CA GLN A 80 15.12 -11.04 -0.69
C GLN A 80 16.08 -10.37 0.31
N GLY A 81 16.36 -9.08 0.16
CA GLY A 81 17.24 -8.33 1.07
C GLY A 81 16.72 -8.27 2.51
N LEU A 82 15.41 -8.37 2.70
CA LEU A 82 14.75 -8.45 4.02
C LEU A 82 14.67 -9.88 4.57
N GLY A 83 15.10 -10.89 3.80
CA GLY A 83 14.90 -12.30 4.13
C GLY A 83 13.42 -12.71 4.07
N ALA A 84 12.59 -11.99 3.30
CA ALA A 84 11.19 -12.31 3.14
C ALA A 84 10.99 -13.53 2.23
N SER A 85 10.05 -14.39 2.60
CA SER A 85 9.62 -15.52 1.79
C SER A 85 8.23 -15.32 1.18
N MET A 86 7.57 -14.20 1.50
CA MET A 86 6.21 -13.92 1.06
C MET A 86 6.05 -12.47 0.60
N ILE A 87 5.39 -12.28 -0.53
CA ILE A 87 4.83 -11.00 -0.96
C ILE A 87 3.32 -11.07 -0.77
N ILE A 88 2.76 -10.20 0.05
CA ILE A 88 1.32 -10.10 0.28
C ILE A 88 0.76 -9.07 -0.69
N ARG A 89 -0.37 -9.36 -1.34
CA ARG A 89 -1.06 -8.45 -2.26
C ARG A 89 -2.55 -8.43 -1.94
N GLY A 90 -3.13 -7.23 -1.93
CA GLY A 90 -4.58 -7.05 -1.86
C GLY A 90 -5.19 -7.08 -3.25
N VAL A 91 -6.24 -7.86 -3.45
CA VAL A 91 -7.00 -7.90 -4.73
C VAL A 91 -8.46 -7.54 -4.46
N ARG A 92 -9.02 -6.65 -5.30
CA ARG A 92 -10.38 -6.13 -5.11
C ARG A 92 -11.39 -6.74 -6.08
N GLY A 93 -10.92 -7.33 -7.17
CA GLY A 93 -11.75 -7.92 -8.21
C GLY A 93 -10.91 -8.55 -9.30
N VAL A 94 -11.58 -8.98 -10.37
CA VAL A 94 -10.97 -9.76 -11.47
C VAL A 94 -9.86 -8.98 -12.18
N THR A 95 -10.08 -7.68 -12.47
CA THR A 95 -9.12 -6.86 -13.21
C THR A 95 -7.82 -6.62 -12.45
N ASP A 96 -7.89 -6.39 -11.13
CA ASP A 96 -6.71 -6.33 -10.29
C ASP A 96 -5.98 -7.67 -10.27
N PHE A 97 -6.73 -8.77 -10.12
CA PHE A 97 -6.15 -10.10 -10.07
C PHE A 97 -5.39 -10.46 -11.36
N GLU A 98 -5.90 -10.11 -12.54
CA GLU A 98 -5.20 -10.37 -13.81
C GLU A 98 -3.84 -9.68 -13.87
N TYR A 99 -3.77 -8.40 -13.50
CA TYR A 99 -2.50 -7.67 -13.45
C TYR A 99 -1.53 -8.29 -12.43
N GLU A 100 -2.01 -8.59 -11.23
CA GLU A 100 -1.17 -9.17 -10.18
C GLU A 100 -0.72 -10.60 -10.50
N TYR A 101 -1.56 -11.38 -11.20
CA TYR A 101 -1.24 -12.73 -11.64
C TYR A 101 -0.06 -12.73 -12.61
N GLN A 102 -0.04 -11.80 -13.57
CA GLN A 102 1.10 -11.62 -14.48
C GLN A 102 2.38 -11.24 -13.72
N LEU A 103 2.28 -10.26 -12.82
CA LEU A 103 3.41 -9.82 -12.01
C LEU A 103 3.96 -10.95 -11.13
N THR A 104 3.09 -11.78 -10.58
CA THR A 104 3.47 -12.97 -9.79
C THR A 104 4.25 -13.97 -10.62
N GLY A 105 3.80 -14.25 -11.85
CA GLY A 105 4.51 -15.13 -12.77
C GLY A 105 5.93 -14.64 -13.07
N MET A 106 6.09 -13.32 -13.29
CA MET A 106 7.39 -12.71 -13.53
C MET A 106 8.29 -12.75 -12.27
N ASN A 107 7.74 -12.41 -11.10
CA ASN A 107 8.47 -12.46 -9.84
C ASN A 107 8.96 -13.88 -9.51
N ARG A 108 8.13 -14.90 -9.77
CA ARG A 108 8.50 -16.32 -9.58
C ARG A 108 9.62 -16.75 -10.53
N ALA A 109 9.61 -16.27 -11.77
CA ALA A 109 10.69 -16.54 -12.73
C ALA A 109 12.03 -15.92 -12.29
N LEU A 110 12.00 -14.77 -11.62
CA LEU A 110 13.18 -14.10 -11.08
C LEU A 110 13.68 -14.75 -9.78
N ASN A 111 12.77 -15.08 -8.87
CA ASN A 111 13.10 -15.71 -7.60
C ASN A 111 12.00 -16.69 -7.14
N PRO A 112 12.18 -18.00 -7.34
CA PRO A 112 11.18 -19.01 -7.01
C PRO A 112 11.07 -19.30 -5.50
N ARG A 113 11.90 -18.69 -4.64
CA ARG A 113 11.83 -18.86 -3.18
C ARG A 113 10.84 -17.91 -2.50
N ILE A 114 10.34 -16.91 -3.22
CA ILE A 114 9.40 -15.92 -2.71
C ILE A 114 8.02 -16.23 -3.28
N GLU A 115 7.09 -16.59 -2.40
CA GLU A 115 5.71 -16.86 -2.78
C GLU A 115 4.87 -15.59 -2.73
N THR A 116 3.86 -15.48 -3.59
CA THR A 116 2.89 -14.38 -3.55
C THR A 116 1.57 -14.85 -2.95
N VAL A 117 1.08 -14.14 -1.94
CA VAL A 117 -0.16 -14.43 -1.22
C VAL A 117 -1.17 -13.33 -1.51
N PHE A 118 -2.32 -13.73 -2.06
CA PHE A 118 -3.42 -12.83 -2.36
C PHE A 118 -4.45 -12.80 -1.23
N LEU A 119 -4.73 -11.60 -0.74
CA LEU A 119 -5.83 -11.33 0.18
C LEU A 119 -6.94 -10.61 -0.57
N MET A 120 -8.10 -11.26 -0.67
CA MET A 120 -9.32 -10.62 -1.15
C MET A 120 -9.71 -9.51 -0.20
N ALA A 121 -9.87 -8.28 -0.68
CA ALA A 121 -10.35 -7.17 0.14
C ALA A 121 -11.76 -7.46 0.69
N ALA A 122 -12.02 -7.01 1.92
CA ALA A 122 -13.37 -7.02 2.48
C ALA A 122 -14.36 -6.33 1.51
N VAL A 123 -15.58 -6.87 1.39
CA VAL A 123 -16.55 -6.45 0.37
C VAL A 123 -16.82 -4.95 0.43
N GLU A 124 -16.89 -4.38 1.64
CA GLU A 124 -17.16 -2.96 1.86
C GLU A 124 -15.99 -2.06 1.43
N LEU A 125 -14.78 -2.61 1.33
CA LEU A 125 -13.54 -1.90 1.01
C LEU A 125 -13.08 -2.13 -0.44
N GLN A 126 -13.65 -3.12 -1.15
CA GLN A 126 -13.31 -3.44 -2.54
C GLN A 126 -13.33 -2.22 -3.49
N PRO A 127 -14.29 -1.28 -3.39
CA PRO A 127 -14.31 -0.12 -4.31
C PRO A 127 -13.17 0.89 -4.05
N ILE A 128 -12.47 0.80 -2.92
CA ILE A 128 -11.53 1.83 -2.50
C ILE A 128 -10.22 1.72 -3.30
N ALA A 129 -9.93 2.78 -4.04
CA ALA A 129 -8.67 2.98 -4.75
C ALA A 129 -8.11 4.34 -4.38
N SER A 130 -6.81 4.46 -4.05
CA SER A 130 -6.21 5.77 -3.77
C SER A 130 -6.40 6.78 -4.91
N LYS A 131 -6.41 6.31 -6.17
CA LYS A 131 -6.74 7.14 -7.33
C LYS A 131 -8.14 7.75 -7.23
N LEU A 132 -9.16 6.94 -6.92
CA LEU A 132 -10.55 7.40 -6.78
C LEU A 132 -10.72 8.29 -5.55
N VAL A 133 -10.04 7.98 -4.44
CA VAL A 133 -10.01 8.84 -3.25
C VAL A 133 -9.50 10.24 -3.60
N LYS A 134 -8.38 10.32 -4.32
CA LYS A 134 -7.82 11.61 -4.77
C LYS A 134 -8.77 12.35 -5.70
N GLU A 135 -9.39 11.66 -6.65
CA GLU A 135 -10.36 12.23 -7.57
C GLU A 135 -11.56 12.83 -6.83
N ILE A 136 -12.19 12.07 -5.94
CA ILE A 136 -13.31 12.55 -5.11
C ILE A 136 -12.90 13.80 -4.32
N ALA A 137 -11.73 13.78 -3.67
CA ALA A 137 -11.25 14.92 -2.89
C ALA A 137 -10.97 16.16 -3.74
N LEU A 138 -10.39 15.99 -4.93
CA LEU A 138 -10.10 17.10 -5.86
C LEU A 138 -11.38 17.79 -6.35
N TYR A 139 -12.48 17.05 -6.48
CA TYR A 139 -13.80 17.58 -6.84
C TYR A 139 -14.66 17.97 -5.62
N GLY A 140 -14.08 18.04 -4.42
CA GLY A 140 -14.75 18.50 -3.20
C GLY A 140 -15.70 17.49 -2.56
N GLY A 141 -15.63 16.22 -2.94
CA GLY A 141 -16.39 15.14 -2.31
C GLY A 141 -15.79 14.68 -0.97
N ASP A 142 -16.64 14.13 -0.10
CA ASP A 142 -16.23 13.57 1.19
C ASP A 142 -15.56 12.20 1.03
N ILE A 143 -14.36 12.06 1.62
CA ILE A 143 -13.57 10.82 1.61
C ILE A 143 -13.47 10.14 2.97
N ALA A 144 -14.19 10.63 4.00
CA ALA A 144 -14.10 10.11 5.37
C ALA A 144 -14.41 8.61 5.48
N LYS A 145 -15.17 8.05 4.52
CA LYS A 145 -15.49 6.61 4.45
C LYS A 145 -14.41 5.75 3.81
N PHE A 146 -13.35 6.33 3.26
CA PHE A 146 -12.37 5.61 2.43
C PHE A 146 -10.95 5.63 3.01
N VAL A 147 -10.66 6.56 3.91
CA VAL A 147 -9.33 6.75 4.51
C VAL A 147 -9.41 6.97 6.02
N PRO A 148 -8.33 6.73 6.77
CA PRO A 148 -8.26 7.13 8.16
C PRO A 148 -8.48 8.65 8.38
N PRO A 149 -9.02 9.09 9.53
CA PRO A 149 -9.35 10.51 9.75
C PRO A 149 -8.18 11.48 9.55
N ARG A 150 -6.97 11.11 10.01
CA ARG A 150 -5.78 11.97 9.83
C ARG A 150 -5.38 12.09 8.36
N VAL A 151 -5.50 10.99 7.61
CA VAL A 151 -5.24 10.97 6.17
C VAL A 151 -6.26 11.82 5.41
N ARG A 152 -7.54 11.79 5.81
CA ARG A 152 -8.56 12.68 5.25
C ARG A 152 -8.14 14.15 5.40
N ASP A 153 -7.72 14.53 6.59
CA ASP A 153 -7.32 15.92 6.88
C ASP A 153 -6.09 16.35 6.07
N GLU A 154 -5.11 15.45 5.91
CA GLU A 154 -3.93 15.66 5.08
C GLU A 154 -4.28 15.83 3.60
N VAL A 155 -5.20 15.01 3.07
CA VAL A 155 -5.68 15.12 1.68
C VAL A 155 -6.44 16.43 1.48
N ALA A 156 -7.34 16.80 2.40
CA ALA A 156 -8.08 18.05 2.33
C ALA A 156 -7.14 19.27 2.33
N ALA A 157 -6.12 19.25 3.19
CA ALA A 157 -5.09 20.29 3.23
C ALA A 157 -4.30 20.36 1.91
N ARG A 158 -3.94 19.22 1.31
CA ARG A 158 -3.24 19.15 0.02
C ARG A 158 -4.08 19.73 -1.12
N VAL A 159 -5.37 19.39 -1.19
CA VAL A 159 -6.29 19.91 -2.21
C VAL A 159 -6.43 21.44 -2.08
N ALA A 160 -6.59 21.96 -0.86
CA ALA A 160 -6.68 23.40 -0.61
C ALA A 160 -5.40 24.16 -1.01
N GLN A 161 -4.22 23.56 -0.86
CA GLN A 161 -2.94 24.15 -1.27
C GLN A 161 -2.80 24.20 -2.80
N SER A 162 -3.24 23.16 -3.52
CA SER A 162 -3.19 23.12 -4.98
C SER A 162 -4.15 24.14 -5.60
N ALA A 163 -5.37 24.26 -5.09
CA ALA A 163 -6.35 25.24 -5.58
C ALA A 163 -5.84 26.70 -5.49
N ARG A 164 -5.03 27.02 -4.48
CA ARG A 164 -4.40 28.35 -4.29
C ARG A 164 -3.21 28.62 -5.20
N LYS A 165 -2.62 27.59 -5.83
CA LYS A 165 -1.51 27.76 -6.79
C LYS A 165 -2.01 28.00 -8.22
N ASP A 166 -3.25 27.60 -8.51
CA ASP A 166 -3.91 27.76 -9.80
C ASP A 166 -4.81 29.02 -9.88
N SER A 167 -4.83 29.84 -8.82
CA SER A 167 -5.54 31.13 -8.72
C SER A 167 -4.57 32.30 -8.56
#